data_AF-A0A928UTN0-F1
#
_entry.id   AF-A0A928UTN0-F1
#
_cell.length_a   1.000
_cell.length_b   1.000
_cell.length_c   1.000
_cell.angle_alpha   90.00
_cell.angle_beta   90.00
_cell.angle_gamma   90.00
#
_symmetry.space_group_name_H-M   'P 1'
#
loop_
_entity.id
_entity.type
_entity.pdbx_description
1 polymer ?
#
loop_
_entity_poly.entity_id
_entity_poly.type
_entity_poly.pdbx_seq_one_letter_code
_entity_poly.pdbx_strand_id
1 'polypeptide(L)'
;MLKIYIFAIMFFINSCGQLLPPNLKANIDQNQRVKLTIGEELVPKIDILFVIDNSGSMGSHQLNLKNQIEYYANEILKISAINFRIAILGSDSLRGFDKPYLTRKTPNVLGVLKSSLLIGSRGGAIEKFFAPVYEALNIASNNNKVFLRQDAALNLIFITDTDDQSKISVTEFYNFLLSLKKEDSKIITFAALIKNSKCRGERSHDKITKLNNLISISGGTTVDLCSGYSLELIELAKKVVRQAFVFKLKEVPIYESIVLYYGNKIIPRSTDKGWSYNPKTVSIRISTYFFKNLPKNHALEKLKLSYRRARPSDL
;
A
#
# COMPACT_ATOMS: atom_id res chain seq x y z
N MET A 1 -17.39 8.01 73.86
CA MET A 1 -16.32 8.96 73.49
C MET A 1 -15.11 8.16 73.05
N LEU A 2 -14.73 8.34 71.79
CA LEU A 2 -13.82 7.49 71.01
C LEU A 2 -12.36 7.77 71.39
N LYS A 3 -11.61 6.74 71.83
CA LYS A 3 -10.15 6.81 72.06
C LYS A 3 -9.43 6.57 70.74
N ILE A 4 -8.62 7.55 70.32
CA ILE A 4 -7.73 7.48 69.16
C ILE A 4 -6.47 6.72 69.56
N TYR A 5 -6.17 5.61 68.87
CA TYR A 5 -4.85 4.98 68.88
C TYR A 5 -4.21 5.17 67.51
N ILE A 6 -3.06 5.85 67.49
CA ILE A 6 -2.22 6.04 66.31
C ILE A 6 -1.45 4.73 66.08
N PHE A 7 -1.76 4.01 65.00
CA PHE A 7 -0.94 2.90 64.51
C PHE A 7 0.03 3.44 63.45
N ALA A 8 1.33 3.42 63.77
CA ALA A 8 2.39 3.67 62.82
C ALA A 8 2.51 2.48 61.86
N ILE A 9 2.14 2.65 60.59
CA ILE A 9 2.35 1.66 59.54
C ILE A 9 3.75 1.89 58.97
N MET A 10 4.68 1.01 59.33
CA MET A 10 6.01 0.93 58.74
C MET A 10 5.89 0.32 57.33
N PHE A 11 6.05 1.15 56.29
CA PHE A 11 6.15 0.67 54.92
C PHE A 11 7.52 0.01 54.70
N PHE A 12 7.57 -1.31 54.61
CA PHE A 12 8.71 -2.03 54.05
C PHE A 12 8.69 -1.91 52.53
N ILE A 13 9.60 -1.09 51.99
CA ILE A 13 9.89 -1.04 50.57
C ILE A 13 10.78 -2.26 50.26
N ASN A 14 10.21 -3.35 49.75
CA ASN A 14 11.00 -4.42 49.15
C ASN A 14 11.51 -3.96 47.79
N SER A 15 12.68 -3.31 47.81
CA SER A 15 13.58 -3.18 46.68
C SER A 15 14.08 -4.59 46.31
N CYS A 16 13.49 -5.21 45.29
CA CYS A 16 14.09 -6.35 44.62
C CYS A 16 14.86 -5.85 43.39
N GLY A 17 16.08 -5.40 43.63
CA GLY A 17 17.12 -5.40 42.61
C GLY A 17 17.65 -6.82 42.48
N GLN A 18 17.43 -7.45 41.32
CA GLN A 18 18.32 -8.52 40.86
C GLN A 18 19.34 -7.91 39.90
N LEU A 19 20.49 -7.64 40.52
CA LEU A 19 21.85 -7.61 40.00
C LEU A 19 22.00 -7.99 38.52
N LEU A 20 22.36 -7.00 37.70
CA LEU A 20 23.14 -7.25 36.49
C LEU A 20 24.37 -8.09 36.87
N PRO A 21 24.71 -9.15 36.12
CA PRO A 21 25.94 -9.88 36.39
C PRO A 21 27.13 -8.91 36.28
N PRO A 22 27.94 -8.75 37.35
CA PRO A 22 29.15 -7.94 37.28
C PRO A 22 30.16 -8.70 36.42
N ASN A 23 30.62 -8.04 35.35
CA ASN A 23 31.60 -8.51 34.37
C ASN A 23 31.07 -9.42 33.25
N LEU A 24 30.15 -8.90 32.44
CA LEU A 24 30.36 -9.02 30.99
C LEU A 24 31.27 -7.86 30.58
N LYS A 25 32.59 -8.08 30.65
CA LYS A 25 33.49 -7.32 29.78
C LYS A 25 33.06 -7.69 28.37
N ALA A 26 32.25 -6.84 27.75
CA ALA A 26 32.03 -6.91 26.33
C ALA A 26 33.42 -6.92 25.71
N ASN A 27 33.81 -8.04 25.11
CA ASN A 27 34.93 -8.04 24.19
C ASN A 27 34.44 -7.20 23.02
N ILE A 28 34.63 -5.88 23.13
CA ILE A 28 34.42 -4.97 22.02
C ILE A 28 35.54 -5.37 21.07
N ASP A 29 35.22 -6.26 20.15
CA ASP A 29 36.02 -6.40 18.95
C ASP A 29 35.97 -5.04 18.24
N GLN A 30 36.96 -4.20 18.53
CA GLN A 30 37.11 -2.86 17.95
C GLN A 30 37.31 -2.94 16.43
N ASN A 31 37.49 -4.15 15.87
CA ASN A 31 37.58 -4.40 14.44
C ASN A 31 36.24 -4.74 13.77
N GLN A 32 35.15 -5.01 14.51
CA GLN A 32 33.82 -5.06 13.90
C GLN A 32 33.27 -3.64 13.74
N ARG A 33 33.56 -3.03 12.58
CA ARG A 33 33.00 -1.74 12.20
C ARG A 33 31.47 -1.78 12.30
N VAL A 34 30.91 -1.10 13.29
CA VAL A 34 29.46 -0.87 13.38
C VAL A 34 29.06 -0.07 12.15
N LYS A 35 28.31 -0.70 11.26
CA LYS A 35 27.76 -0.01 10.09
C LYS A 35 26.62 0.88 10.57
N LEU A 36 26.78 2.18 10.37
CA LEU A 36 25.78 3.18 10.68
C LEU A 36 25.08 3.57 9.38
N THR A 37 23.78 3.32 9.30
CA THR A 37 22.93 3.89 8.26
C THR A 37 22.56 5.30 8.72
N ILE A 38 22.98 6.33 7.99
CA ILE A 38 22.63 7.73 8.26
C ILE A 38 21.80 8.26 7.10
N GLY A 39 20.60 8.73 7.42
CA GLY A 39 19.79 9.49 6.48
C GLY A 39 19.39 8.73 5.22
N GLU A 40 19.22 7.41 5.28
CA GLU A 40 18.70 6.62 4.15
C GLU A 40 17.32 7.17 3.76
N GLU A 41 17.19 7.60 2.51
CA GLU A 41 15.94 8.15 2.01
C GLU A 41 14.91 7.03 1.82
N LEU A 42 13.79 7.16 2.53
CA LEU A 42 12.65 6.26 2.37
C LEU A 42 11.63 6.94 1.44
N VAL A 43 11.32 6.31 0.31
CA VAL A 43 10.32 6.85 -0.62
C VAL A 43 9.14 5.89 -0.66
N PRO A 44 7.95 6.26 -0.14
CA PRO A 44 6.76 5.44 -0.22
C PRO A 44 6.24 5.44 -1.66
N LYS A 45 6.53 4.37 -2.40
CA LYS A 45 6.20 4.22 -3.83
C LYS A 45 4.99 3.31 -4.02
N ILE A 46 4.04 3.76 -4.82
CA ILE A 46 2.87 2.95 -5.24
C ILE A 46 2.64 3.02 -6.74
N ASP A 47 2.42 1.88 -7.36
CA ASP A 47 1.94 1.77 -8.74
C ASP A 47 0.49 1.26 -8.68
N ILE A 48 -0.43 1.96 -9.36
CA ILE A 48 -1.85 1.64 -9.39
C ILE A 48 -2.26 1.45 -10.84
N LEU A 49 -2.74 0.26 -11.17
CA LEU A 49 -3.26 -0.07 -12.49
C LEU A 49 -4.79 -0.19 -12.37
N PHE A 50 -5.52 0.73 -12.99
CA PHE A 50 -6.95 0.57 -13.21
C PHE A 50 -7.17 -0.32 -14.43
N VAL A 51 -7.80 -1.46 -14.23
CA VAL A 51 -8.22 -2.39 -15.29
C VAL A 51 -9.71 -2.22 -15.46
N ILE A 52 -10.12 -1.58 -16.54
CA ILE A 52 -11.50 -1.15 -16.74
C ILE A 52 -12.13 -2.04 -17.80
N ASP A 53 -13.28 -2.61 -17.47
CA ASP A 53 -14.07 -3.32 -18.45
C ASP A 53 -14.67 -2.35 -19.48
N ASN A 54 -14.32 -2.57 -20.76
CA ASN A 54 -14.83 -1.82 -21.90
C ASN A 54 -15.98 -2.54 -22.62
N SER A 55 -16.57 -3.57 -22.03
CA SER A 55 -17.78 -4.22 -22.53
C SER A 55 -18.98 -3.25 -22.63
N GLY A 56 -20.01 -3.65 -23.38
CA GLY A 56 -21.20 -2.83 -23.67
C GLY A 56 -22.01 -2.43 -22.43
N SER A 57 -22.04 -3.27 -21.39
CA SER A 57 -22.76 -3.01 -20.14
C SER A 57 -22.09 -1.94 -19.27
N MET A 58 -20.81 -1.64 -19.51
CA MET A 58 -20.00 -0.85 -18.59
C MET A 58 -20.07 0.67 -18.79
N GLY A 59 -20.86 1.15 -19.76
CA GLY A 59 -20.97 2.59 -20.03
C GLY A 59 -21.43 3.43 -18.83
N SER A 60 -22.52 3.01 -18.17
CA SER A 60 -23.05 3.67 -16.96
C SER A 60 -22.10 3.50 -15.77
N HIS A 61 -21.50 2.32 -15.61
CA HIS A 61 -20.55 2.00 -14.54
C HIS A 61 -19.27 2.83 -14.62
N GLN A 62 -18.70 3.02 -15.82
CA GLN A 62 -17.55 3.91 -16.04
C GLN A 62 -17.89 5.37 -15.71
N LEU A 63 -19.08 5.85 -16.07
CA LEU A 63 -19.53 7.20 -15.72
C LEU A 63 -19.71 7.37 -14.22
N ASN A 64 -20.31 6.37 -13.55
CA ASN A 64 -20.46 6.37 -12.11
C ASN A 64 -19.09 6.41 -11.39
N LEU A 65 -18.13 5.59 -11.85
CA LEU A 65 -16.77 5.59 -11.33
C LEU A 65 -16.09 6.95 -11.52
N LYS A 66 -16.19 7.55 -12.71
CA LYS A 66 -15.64 8.89 -12.99
C LYS A 66 -16.17 9.94 -12.00
N ASN A 67 -17.45 9.86 -11.62
CA ASN A 67 -18.06 10.82 -10.71
C ASN A 67 -17.57 10.62 -9.26
N GLN A 68 -17.20 9.41 -8.87
CA GLN A 68 -16.80 9.07 -7.50
C GLN A 68 -15.29 8.96 -7.29
N ILE A 69 -14.47 8.84 -8.34
CA ILE A 69 -13.02 8.60 -8.21
C ILE A 69 -12.27 9.69 -7.46
N GLU A 70 -12.83 10.91 -7.38
CA GLU A 70 -12.21 11.98 -6.60
C GLU A 70 -12.03 11.62 -5.13
N TYR A 71 -12.93 10.82 -4.54
CA TYR A 71 -12.80 10.37 -3.17
C TYR A 71 -11.55 9.48 -2.98
N TYR A 72 -11.31 8.57 -3.92
CA TYR A 72 -10.10 7.74 -3.96
C TYR A 72 -8.84 8.58 -4.18
N ALA A 73 -8.85 9.41 -5.23
CA ALA A 73 -7.70 10.21 -5.64
C ALA A 73 -7.29 11.20 -4.54
N ASN A 74 -8.25 11.84 -3.87
CA ASN A 74 -7.99 12.78 -2.79
C ASN A 74 -7.26 12.12 -1.62
N GLU A 75 -7.57 10.88 -1.24
CA GLU A 75 -6.82 10.18 -0.18
C GLU A 75 -5.35 9.94 -0.54
N ILE A 76 -5.04 9.66 -1.80
CA ILE A 76 -3.65 9.52 -2.28
C ILE A 76 -2.96 10.88 -2.37
N LEU A 77 -3.63 11.88 -2.93
CA LEU A 77 -3.06 13.21 -3.14
C LEU A 77 -2.79 13.94 -1.83
N LYS A 78 -3.63 13.73 -0.80
CA LYS A 78 -3.49 14.29 0.56
C LYS A 78 -2.13 14.01 1.20
N ILE A 79 -1.53 12.85 0.93
CA ILE A 79 -0.25 12.48 1.52
C ILE A 79 0.86 12.78 0.50
N SER A 80 1.45 13.94 0.70
CA SER A 80 2.44 14.57 -0.18
C SER A 80 3.70 13.71 -0.38
N ALA A 81 4.11 12.97 0.66
CA ALA A 81 5.25 12.04 0.66
C ALA A 81 5.10 10.88 -0.33
N ILE A 82 3.88 10.51 -0.75
CA ILE A 82 3.63 9.38 -1.64
C ILE A 82 4.09 9.70 -3.07
N ASN A 83 4.92 8.81 -3.59
CA ASN A 83 5.36 8.77 -4.98
C ASN A 83 4.50 7.75 -5.76
N PHE A 84 3.36 8.20 -6.26
CA PHE A 84 2.44 7.34 -7.01
C PHE A 84 2.69 7.37 -8.52
N ARG A 85 2.34 6.26 -9.17
CA ARG A 85 2.10 6.16 -10.60
C ARG A 85 0.73 5.51 -10.83
N ILE A 86 -0.08 6.08 -11.72
CA ILE A 86 -1.40 5.52 -12.06
C ILE A 86 -1.43 5.23 -13.56
N ALA A 87 -1.70 3.99 -13.96
CA ALA A 87 -1.95 3.61 -15.33
C ALA A 87 -3.38 3.09 -15.49
N ILE A 88 -3.87 3.11 -16.72
CA ILE A 88 -5.20 2.64 -17.10
C ILE A 88 -5.03 1.58 -18.18
N LEU A 89 -5.86 0.54 -18.16
CA LEU A 89 -5.83 -0.57 -19.10
C LEU A 89 -7.28 -1.06 -19.34
N GLY A 90 -7.61 -1.41 -20.59
CA GLY A 90 -8.88 -2.05 -20.94
C GLY A 90 -8.90 -3.56 -20.71
N SER A 91 -10.10 -4.16 -20.69
CA SER A 91 -10.28 -5.60 -20.38
C SER A 91 -9.96 -6.56 -21.53
N ASP A 92 -9.85 -6.08 -22.76
CA ASP A 92 -9.66 -6.92 -23.96
C ASP A 92 -8.39 -6.59 -24.77
N SER A 93 -7.68 -5.52 -24.43
CA SER A 93 -6.56 -4.97 -25.21
C SER A 93 -5.69 -4.04 -24.37
N LEU A 94 -4.53 -3.62 -24.90
CA LEU A 94 -3.65 -2.62 -24.29
C LEU A 94 -4.21 -1.18 -24.32
N ARG A 95 -5.50 -1.01 -24.63
CA ARG A 95 -6.15 0.30 -24.73
C ARG A 95 -6.00 1.07 -23.41
N GLY A 96 -5.54 2.32 -23.51
CA GLY A 96 -5.32 3.19 -22.37
C GLY A 96 -3.93 3.04 -21.75
N PHE A 97 -3.28 1.87 -21.91
CA PHE A 97 -1.94 1.62 -21.40
C PHE A 97 -0.85 2.23 -22.29
N ASP A 98 -1.19 2.51 -23.54
CA ASP A 98 -0.43 3.33 -24.48
C ASP A 98 -0.29 4.79 -24.05
N LYS A 99 -1.15 5.26 -23.13
CA LYS A 99 -1.09 6.62 -22.59
C LYS A 99 -0.03 6.74 -21.47
N PRO A 100 0.56 7.93 -21.28
CA PRO A 100 1.45 8.18 -20.15
C PRO A 100 0.76 7.91 -18.80
N TYR A 101 1.45 7.21 -17.90
CA TYR A 101 0.97 7.06 -16.53
C TYR A 101 0.94 8.41 -15.80
N LEU A 102 -0.04 8.55 -14.92
CA LEU A 102 -0.25 9.77 -14.14
C LEU A 102 0.65 9.78 -12.92
N THR A 103 1.16 10.96 -12.57
CA THR A 103 1.97 11.20 -11.37
C THR A 103 1.51 12.47 -10.70
N ARG A 104 2.10 12.79 -9.55
CA ARG A 104 1.89 14.10 -8.90
C ARG A 104 2.25 15.29 -9.80
N LYS A 105 3.14 15.10 -10.77
CA LYS A 105 3.56 16.14 -11.72
C LYS A 105 2.62 16.30 -12.92
N THR A 106 1.65 15.41 -13.09
CA THR A 106 0.65 15.52 -14.15
C THR A 106 -0.21 16.77 -13.92
N PRO A 107 -0.24 17.73 -14.86
CA PRO A 107 -1.11 18.89 -14.75
C PRO A 107 -2.58 18.47 -14.63
N ASN A 108 -3.31 19.04 -13.68
CA ASN A 108 -4.70 18.66 -13.37
C ASN A 108 -4.88 17.13 -13.24
N VAL A 109 -4.00 16.46 -12.48
CA VAL A 109 -3.99 15.00 -12.35
C VAL A 109 -5.36 14.39 -12.05
N LEU A 110 -6.19 15.06 -11.23
CA LEU A 110 -7.54 14.60 -10.93
C LEU A 110 -8.45 14.63 -12.17
N GLY A 111 -8.44 15.73 -12.94
CA GLY A 111 -9.21 15.83 -14.19
C GLY A 111 -8.73 14.84 -15.26
N VAL A 112 -7.41 14.63 -15.36
CA VAL A 112 -6.83 13.64 -16.28
C VAL A 112 -7.22 12.22 -15.86
N LEU A 113 -7.20 11.90 -14.55
CA LEU A 113 -7.66 10.60 -14.07
C LEU A 113 -9.14 10.40 -14.38
N LYS A 114 -10.01 11.35 -14.01
CA LYS A 114 -11.47 11.29 -14.28
C LYS A 114 -11.79 11.02 -15.75
N SER A 115 -11.07 11.65 -16.68
CA SER A 115 -11.27 11.45 -18.12
C SER A 115 -10.66 10.14 -18.62
N SER A 116 -9.52 9.72 -18.09
CA SER A 116 -8.85 8.48 -18.48
C SER A 116 -9.62 7.21 -18.11
N LEU A 117 -10.47 7.27 -17.08
CA LEU A 117 -11.33 6.14 -16.69
C LEU A 117 -12.49 5.89 -17.66
N LEU A 118 -12.81 6.85 -18.55
CA LEU A 118 -13.77 6.66 -19.64
C LEU A 118 -13.07 6.05 -20.85
N ILE A 119 -12.73 4.78 -20.76
CA ILE A 119 -12.12 4.06 -21.89
C ILE A 119 -13.15 3.71 -22.96
N GLY A 120 -14.45 3.82 -22.67
CA GLY A 120 -15.54 3.51 -23.59
C GLY A 120 -16.06 2.08 -23.44
N SER A 121 -17.21 1.80 -24.04
CA SER A 121 -17.99 0.56 -23.87
C SER A 121 -18.21 -0.19 -25.19
N ARG A 122 -17.21 -0.17 -26.09
CA ARG A 122 -17.25 -0.83 -27.42
C ARG A 122 -16.24 -1.97 -27.53
N GLY A 123 -15.82 -2.53 -26.40
CA GLY A 123 -14.94 -3.68 -26.32
C GLY A 123 -15.63 -4.97 -26.76
N GLY A 124 -14.85 -6.04 -26.86
CA GLY A 124 -15.35 -7.36 -27.23
C GLY A 124 -16.29 -7.97 -26.19
N ALA A 125 -17.10 -8.94 -26.61
CA ALA A 125 -18.01 -9.69 -25.75
C ALA A 125 -17.33 -10.81 -24.93
N ILE A 126 -15.99 -10.84 -24.91
CA ILE A 126 -15.19 -11.80 -24.15
C ILE A 126 -14.23 -10.99 -23.28
N GLU A 127 -14.56 -10.84 -22.00
CA GLU A 127 -13.82 -10.01 -21.07
C GLU A 127 -12.62 -10.78 -20.51
N LYS A 128 -11.39 -10.40 -20.91
CA LYS A 128 -10.16 -11.18 -20.63
C LYS A 128 -9.18 -10.42 -19.76
N PHE A 129 -9.58 -9.91 -18.61
CA PHE A 129 -8.76 -9.05 -17.75
C PHE A 129 -7.31 -9.50 -17.52
N PHE A 130 -7.06 -10.80 -17.27
CA PHE A 130 -5.72 -11.28 -16.92
C PHE A 130 -4.73 -11.18 -18.08
N ALA A 131 -5.18 -11.41 -19.32
CA ALA A 131 -4.28 -11.46 -20.48
C ALA A 131 -3.67 -10.08 -20.83
N PRO A 132 -4.45 -8.98 -20.98
CA PRO A 132 -3.90 -7.66 -21.19
C PRO A 132 -3.06 -7.17 -20.01
N VAL A 133 -3.41 -7.53 -18.76
CA VAL A 133 -2.55 -7.17 -17.62
C VAL A 133 -1.21 -7.88 -17.70
N TYR A 134 -1.22 -9.16 -18.02
CA TYR A 134 0.00 -9.94 -18.23
C TYR A 134 0.89 -9.28 -19.29
N GLU A 135 0.31 -8.98 -20.46
CA GLU A 135 1.00 -8.36 -21.58
C GLU A 135 1.55 -6.96 -21.20
N ALA A 136 0.68 -6.09 -20.68
CA ALA A 136 1.03 -4.73 -20.28
C ALA A 136 2.17 -4.70 -19.26
N LEU A 137 2.09 -5.54 -18.23
CA LEU A 137 3.09 -5.58 -17.17
C LEU A 137 4.38 -6.31 -17.59
N ASN A 138 4.32 -7.23 -18.55
CA ASN A 138 5.51 -7.84 -19.15
C ASN A 138 6.27 -6.82 -20.03
N ILE A 139 5.56 -6.07 -20.88
CA ILE A 139 6.13 -4.96 -21.66
C ILE A 139 6.75 -3.93 -20.73
N ALA A 140 6.05 -3.62 -19.64
CA ALA A 140 6.51 -2.74 -18.59
C ALA A 140 7.83 -3.25 -17.97
N SER A 141 7.87 -4.48 -17.50
CA SER A 141 9.06 -5.03 -16.82
C SER A 141 10.33 -4.99 -17.70
N ASN A 142 10.16 -5.06 -19.02
CA ASN A 142 11.27 -5.16 -19.98
C ASN A 142 11.68 -3.82 -20.61
N ASN A 143 11.09 -2.68 -20.23
CA ASN A 143 11.39 -1.36 -20.83
C ASN A 143 11.71 -0.27 -19.79
N ASN A 144 12.69 0.59 -20.07
CA ASN A 144 13.15 1.64 -19.14
C ASN A 144 12.26 2.90 -19.04
N LYS A 145 11.11 2.96 -19.75
CA LYS A 145 10.19 4.13 -19.75
C LYS A 145 8.95 3.97 -18.85
N VAL A 146 8.96 2.99 -17.97
CA VAL A 146 7.74 2.25 -17.63
C VAL A 146 7.05 2.67 -16.33
N PHE A 147 5.71 2.50 -16.32
CA PHE A 147 4.80 2.54 -15.18
C PHE A 147 5.29 1.73 -13.95
N LEU A 148 5.55 0.43 -14.12
CA LEU A 148 5.90 -0.52 -13.06
C LEU A 148 7.30 -0.33 -12.46
N ARG A 149 7.39 -0.28 -11.13
CA ARG A 149 8.63 -0.25 -10.34
C ARG A 149 8.74 -1.49 -9.47
N GLN A 150 9.87 -2.17 -9.48
CA GLN A 150 10.07 -3.39 -8.70
C GLN A 150 10.05 -3.16 -7.17
N ASP A 151 10.33 -1.94 -6.73
CA ASP A 151 10.41 -1.51 -5.33
C ASP A 151 9.20 -0.67 -4.86
N ALA A 152 8.13 -0.66 -5.64
CA ALA A 152 6.85 -0.04 -5.27
C ALA A 152 5.81 -1.11 -4.93
N ALA A 153 4.86 -0.80 -4.06
CA ALA A 153 3.63 -1.61 -3.96
C ALA A 153 2.86 -1.53 -5.29
N LEU A 154 2.27 -2.63 -5.77
CA LEU A 154 1.47 -2.66 -7.00
C LEU A 154 0.03 -2.96 -6.68
N ASN A 155 -0.90 -2.12 -7.12
CA ASN A 155 -2.33 -2.27 -6.86
C ASN A 155 -3.06 -2.40 -8.18
N LEU A 156 -3.93 -3.40 -8.30
CA LEU A 156 -4.73 -3.65 -9.49
C LEU A 156 -6.20 -3.45 -9.14
N ILE A 157 -6.84 -2.45 -9.74
CA ILE A 157 -8.24 -2.13 -9.48
C ILE A 157 -9.04 -2.51 -10.72
N PHE A 158 -9.73 -3.64 -10.65
CA PHE A 158 -10.65 -4.14 -11.67
C PHE A 158 -12.02 -3.48 -11.54
N ILE A 159 -12.56 -3.01 -12.66
CA ILE A 159 -13.88 -2.38 -12.74
C ILE A 159 -14.69 -3.22 -13.73
N THR A 160 -15.57 -4.10 -13.26
CA THR A 160 -16.22 -5.11 -14.14
C THR A 160 -17.50 -5.69 -13.53
N ASP A 161 -18.53 -5.90 -14.34
CA ASP A 161 -19.73 -6.63 -13.95
C ASP A 161 -19.67 -8.15 -14.20
N THR A 162 -18.52 -8.65 -14.69
CA THR A 162 -18.32 -10.06 -15.07
C THR A 162 -16.93 -10.63 -14.66
N ASP A 163 -16.71 -11.93 -14.87
CA ASP A 163 -15.48 -12.66 -14.54
C ASP A 163 -14.45 -12.68 -15.67
N ASP A 164 -13.21 -13.05 -15.35
CA ASP A 164 -12.15 -13.22 -16.33
C ASP A 164 -12.35 -14.47 -17.22
N GLN A 165 -12.51 -14.25 -18.51
CA GLN A 165 -12.65 -15.29 -19.55
C GLN A 165 -11.32 -15.61 -20.26
N SER A 166 -10.17 -15.16 -19.74
CA SER A 166 -8.87 -15.53 -20.30
C SER A 166 -8.58 -17.02 -20.10
N LYS A 167 -7.60 -17.58 -20.81
CA LYS A 167 -7.11 -18.95 -20.56
C LYS A 167 -6.17 -19.04 -19.35
N ILE A 168 -5.81 -17.91 -18.75
CA ILE A 168 -4.85 -17.82 -17.65
C ILE A 168 -5.55 -18.25 -16.36
N SER A 169 -4.89 -19.10 -15.58
CA SER A 169 -5.39 -19.52 -14.26
C SER A 169 -5.11 -18.44 -13.20
N VAL A 170 -5.89 -18.43 -12.12
CA VAL A 170 -5.68 -17.49 -11.00
C VAL A 170 -4.28 -17.63 -10.40
N THR A 171 -3.82 -18.87 -10.20
CA THR A 171 -2.50 -19.16 -9.63
C THR A 171 -1.37 -18.69 -10.53
N GLU A 172 -1.47 -18.98 -11.84
CA GLU A 172 -0.49 -18.52 -12.83
C GLU A 172 -0.40 -17.00 -12.86
N PHE A 173 -1.55 -16.33 -12.92
CA PHE A 173 -1.62 -14.87 -12.93
C PHE A 173 -1.05 -14.26 -11.65
N TYR A 174 -1.39 -14.81 -10.49
CA TYR A 174 -0.88 -14.33 -9.21
C TYR A 174 0.64 -14.51 -9.09
N ASN A 175 1.17 -15.68 -9.49
CA ASN A 175 2.61 -15.95 -9.49
C ASN A 175 3.37 -15.04 -10.46
N PHE A 176 2.79 -14.71 -11.61
CA PHE A 176 3.33 -13.70 -12.52
C PHE A 176 3.41 -12.33 -11.84
N LEU A 177 2.35 -11.88 -11.16
CA LEU A 177 2.38 -10.59 -10.46
C LEU A 177 3.43 -10.56 -9.33
N LEU A 178 3.63 -11.69 -8.64
CA LEU A 178 4.67 -11.81 -7.63
C LEU A 178 6.08 -11.75 -8.23
N SER A 179 6.32 -12.34 -9.40
CA SER A 179 7.64 -12.35 -10.04
C SER A 179 8.09 -10.97 -10.52
N LEU A 180 7.14 -10.05 -10.74
CA LEU A 180 7.40 -8.66 -11.11
C LEU A 180 7.92 -7.79 -9.95
N LYS A 181 7.85 -8.26 -8.70
CA LYS A 181 8.16 -7.49 -7.50
C LYS A 181 9.31 -8.11 -6.74
N LYS A 182 10.06 -7.24 -6.05
CA LYS A 182 11.00 -7.72 -5.02
C LYS A 182 10.21 -8.33 -3.86
N GLU A 183 10.83 -9.28 -3.17
CA GLU A 183 10.30 -10.02 -2.01
C GLU A 183 9.50 -9.17 -1.01
N ASP A 184 9.88 -7.89 -0.88
CA ASP A 184 9.45 -6.97 0.17
C ASP A 184 8.33 -6.01 -0.25
N SER A 185 7.90 -6.07 -1.52
CA SER A 185 6.91 -5.16 -2.12
C SER A 185 5.61 -5.88 -2.53
N LYS A 186 5.40 -7.08 -1.97
CA LYS A 186 4.32 -8.02 -2.29
C LYS A 186 2.98 -7.60 -1.67
N ILE A 187 2.38 -6.51 -2.14
CA ILE A 187 0.97 -6.29 -1.83
C ILE A 187 0.23 -5.85 -3.08
N ILE A 188 -0.62 -6.76 -3.54
CA ILE A 188 -1.54 -6.60 -4.65
C ILE A 188 -2.92 -6.39 -4.06
N THR A 189 -3.37 -5.14 -4.01
CA THR A 189 -4.77 -4.87 -3.70
C THR A 189 -5.57 -5.10 -4.97
N PHE A 190 -6.44 -6.10 -4.95
CA PHE A 190 -7.50 -6.29 -5.92
C PHE A 190 -8.75 -5.63 -5.37
N ALA A 191 -9.27 -4.66 -6.10
CA ALA A 191 -10.66 -4.27 -5.96
C ALA A 191 -11.33 -4.65 -7.25
N ALA A 192 -12.29 -5.56 -7.19
CA ALA A 192 -13.25 -5.73 -8.26
C ALA A 192 -14.51 -5.06 -7.76
N LEU A 193 -14.90 -3.97 -8.43
CA LEU A 193 -16.24 -3.48 -8.29
C LEU A 193 -17.11 -4.53 -9.00
N ILE A 194 -17.79 -5.39 -8.27
CA ILE A 194 -18.53 -6.55 -8.77
C ILE A 194 -20.01 -6.33 -8.51
N LYS A 195 -20.84 -6.65 -9.49
CA LYS A 195 -22.29 -6.73 -9.34
C LYS A 195 -22.66 -7.70 -8.21
N ASN A 196 -23.27 -7.17 -7.16
CA ASN A 196 -24.20 -7.97 -6.35
C ASN A 196 -25.64 -7.67 -6.82
N SER A 197 -26.59 -8.53 -6.49
CA SER A 197 -27.96 -8.66 -7.03
C SER A 197 -28.89 -7.43 -7.01
N LYS A 198 -28.38 -6.20 -6.79
CA LYS A 198 -29.13 -4.95 -6.63
C LYS A 198 -29.14 -4.02 -7.85
N CYS A 199 -28.37 -4.28 -8.90
CA CYS A 199 -28.50 -3.54 -10.16
C CYS A 199 -29.86 -3.85 -10.81
N ARG A 200 -30.81 -2.89 -10.81
CA ARG A 200 -32.12 -3.06 -11.46
C ARG A 200 -31.96 -3.16 -12.98
N GLY A 201 -32.56 -4.19 -13.59
CA GLY A 201 -32.68 -4.31 -15.04
C GLY A 201 -31.53 -5.02 -15.76
N GLU A 202 -30.47 -5.41 -15.05
CA GLU A 202 -29.36 -6.15 -15.63
C GLU A 202 -29.47 -7.63 -15.25
N ARG A 203 -29.51 -8.53 -16.23
CA ARG A 203 -29.50 -9.97 -15.99
C ARG A 203 -28.16 -10.38 -15.33
N SER A 204 -28.22 -11.18 -14.26
CA SER A 204 -27.04 -11.75 -13.60
C SER A 204 -26.46 -12.82 -14.51
N HIS A 205 -25.43 -12.50 -15.28
CA HIS A 205 -25.03 -13.39 -16.37
C HIS A 205 -23.94 -14.40 -16.05
N ASP A 206 -23.04 -14.18 -15.10
CA ASP A 206 -22.03 -15.21 -14.77
C ASP A 206 -21.63 -15.22 -13.29
N LYS A 207 -21.31 -16.42 -12.79
CA LYS A 207 -20.75 -16.61 -11.45
C LYS A 207 -19.30 -16.13 -11.46
N ILE A 208 -19.05 -14.98 -10.84
CA ILE A 208 -17.69 -14.43 -10.72
C ILE A 208 -16.86 -15.30 -9.79
N THR A 209 -15.89 -16.01 -10.35
CA THR A 209 -15.10 -17.03 -9.68
C THR A 209 -13.62 -16.69 -9.69
N LYS A 210 -13.01 -16.44 -10.85
CA LYS A 210 -11.57 -16.18 -10.96
C LYS A 210 -11.16 -14.89 -10.25
N LEU A 211 -11.89 -13.80 -10.49
CA LEU A 211 -11.60 -12.53 -9.82
C LEU A 211 -11.79 -12.63 -8.30
N ASN A 212 -12.85 -13.30 -7.84
CA ASN A 212 -13.08 -13.53 -6.41
C ASN A 212 -11.97 -14.37 -5.77
N ASN A 213 -11.53 -15.44 -6.42
CA ASN A 213 -10.42 -16.25 -5.96
C ASN A 213 -9.12 -15.44 -5.89
N LEU A 214 -8.85 -14.63 -6.89
CA LEU A 214 -7.68 -13.76 -6.95
C LEU A 214 -7.68 -12.72 -5.81
N ILE A 215 -8.82 -12.08 -5.57
CA ILE A 215 -9.02 -11.15 -4.45
C ILE A 215 -8.81 -11.84 -3.11
N SER A 216 -9.28 -13.07 -2.96
CA SER A 216 -9.15 -13.85 -1.73
C SER A 216 -7.68 -14.16 -1.43
N ILE A 217 -6.94 -14.74 -2.40
CA ILE A 217 -5.54 -15.15 -2.18
C ILE A 217 -4.59 -13.95 -2.00
N SER A 218 -4.96 -12.78 -2.49
CA SER A 218 -4.17 -11.57 -2.35
C SER A 218 -4.46 -10.76 -1.07
N GLY A 219 -5.48 -11.15 -0.31
CA GLY A 219 -6.03 -10.31 0.77
C GLY A 219 -6.63 -8.99 0.28
N GLY A 220 -7.19 -8.97 -0.93
CA GLY A 220 -7.89 -7.83 -1.54
C GLY A 220 -9.26 -7.54 -0.91
N THR A 221 -10.09 -6.73 -1.57
CA THR A 221 -11.45 -6.40 -1.11
C THR A 221 -12.37 -6.18 -2.30
N THR A 222 -13.59 -6.73 -2.27
CA THR A 222 -14.63 -6.43 -3.25
C THR A 222 -15.44 -5.20 -2.84
N VAL A 223 -16.02 -4.53 -3.83
CA VAL A 223 -16.93 -3.40 -3.64
C VAL A 223 -18.10 -3.59 -4.60
N ASP A 224 -19.31 -3.12 -4.26
CA ASP A 224 -20.50 -3.28 -5.10
C ASP A 224 -20.59 -2.15 -6.13
N LEU A 225 -20.65 -2.47 -7.45
CA LEU A 225 -20.84 -1.47 -8.51
C LEU A 225 -22.20 -0.78 -8.47
N CYS A 226 -23.20 -1.44 -7.90
CA CYS A 226 -24.60 -1.07 -8.03
C CYS A 226 -25.06 0.00 -7.02
N SER A 227 -24.22 0.40 -6.07
CA SER A 227 -24.51 1.42 -5.06
C SER A 227 -23.61 2.65 -5.19
N GLY A 228 -23.87 3.69 -4.40
CA GLY A 228 -22.82 4.68 -4.11
C GLY A 228 -21.72 3.97 -3.32
N TYR A 229 -20.49 4.01 -3.81
CA TYR A 229 -19.35 3.27 -3.23
C TYR A 229 -18.18 4.20 -2.88
N SER A 230 -18.48 5.46 -2.63
CA SER A 230 -17.48 6.50 -2.33
C SER A 230 -16.73 6.21 -1.03
N LEU A 231 -17.39 5.63 -0.02
CA LEU A 231 -16.75 5.29 1.26
C LEU A 231 -15.77 4.12 1.09
N GLU A 232 -16.15 3.15 0.27
CA GLU A 232 -15.35 1.99 -0.09
C GLU A 232 -14.12 2.41 -0.90
N LEU A 233 -14.27 3.36 -1.82
CA LEU A 233 -13.14 3.99 -2.51
C LEU A 233 -12.17 4.71 -1.55
N ILE A 234 -12.70 5.39 -0.52
CA ILE A 234 -11.86 6.02 0.52
C ILE A 234 -11.08 4.96 1.30
N GLU A 235 -11.74 3.89 1.73
CA GLU A 235 -11.09 2.82 2.50
C GLU A 235 -10.07 2.05 1.65
N LEU A 236 -10.38 1.81 0.37
CA LEU A 236 -9.46 1.23 -0.60
C LEU A 236 -8.22 2.11 -0.74
N ALA A 237 -8.38 3.42 -0.96
CA ALA A 237 -7.26 4.34 -1.07
C ALA A 237 -6.42 4.36 0.22
N LYS A 238 -7.04 4.41 1.40
CA LYS A 238 -6.32 4.34 2.69
C LYS A 238 -5.53 3.04 2.83
N LYS A 239 -6.07 1.90 2.37
CA LYS A 239 -5.36 0.61 2.36
C LYS A 239 -4.14 0.65 1.44
N VAL A 240 -4.31 1.09 0.19
CA VAL A 240 -3.22 1.28 -0.79
C VAL A 240 -2.12 2.17 -0.23
N VAL A 241 -2.51 3.30 0.36
CA VAL A 241 -1.58 4.26 0.95
C VAL A 241 -0.82 3.63 2.13
N ARG A 242 -1.49 2.94 3.06
CA ARG A 242 -0.82 2.30 4.21
C ARG A 242 0.25 1.29 3.80
N GLN A 243 0.02 0.55 2.71
CA GLN A 243 0.98 -0.43 2.18
C GLN A 243 2.28 0.23 1.71
N ALA A 244 2.21 1.48 1.21
CA ALA A 244 3.37 2.24 0.75
C ALA A 244 4.35 2.62 1.88
N PHE A 245 3.89 2.62 3.13
CA PHE A 245 4.64 3.08 4.30
C PHE A 245 5.24 1.93 5.12
N VAL A 246 5.47 0.77 4.47
CA VAL A 246 6.21 -0.35 5.03
C VAL A 246 7.54 -0.47 4.29
N PHE A 247 8.65 -0.37 5.02
CA PHE A 247 9.99 -0.39 4.48
C PHE A 247 10.78 -1.54 5.11
N LYS A 248 11.15 -2.54 4.30
CA LYS A 248 12.07 -3.58 4.76
C LYS A 248 13.49 -3.02 4.84
N LEU A 249 14.15 -3.30 5.94
CA LEU A 249 15.53 -2.88 6.17
C LEU A 249 16.46 -3.95 5.60
N LYS A 250 17.60 -3.48 5.05
CA LYS A 250 18.63 -4.37 4.48
C LYS A 250 19.37 -5.17 5.56
N GLU A 251 19.32 -4.70 6.80
CA GLU A 251 20.07 -5.24 7.93
C GLU A 251 19.23 -5.08 9.21
N VAL A 252 19.45 -5.95 10.19
CA VAL A 252 18.74 -5.85 11.47
C VAL A 252 19.29 -4.65 12.27
N PRO A 253 18.44 -3.71 12.71
CA PRO A 253 18.86 -2.56 13.49
C PRO A 253 18.98 -2.89 14.99
N ILE A 254 19.84 -2.16 15.70
CA ILE A 254 19.72 -1.96 17.15
C ILE A 254 18.49 -1.09 17.38
N TYR A 255 17.49 -1.62 18.07
CA TYR A 255 16.14 -1.04 18.11
C TYR A 255 16.10 0.39 18.69
N GLU A 256 16.91 0.68 19.71
CA GLU A 256 17.02 1.97 20.38
C GLU A 256 17.72 3.03 19.51
N SER A 257 18.47 2.60 18.49
CA SER A 257 19.19 3.50 17.60
C SER A 257 18.36 4.00 16.41
N ILE A 258 17.15 3.46 16.22
CA ILE A 258 16.30 3.79 15.09
C ILE A 258 15.73 5.19 15.29
N VAL A 259 16.04 6.08 14.35
CA VAL A 259 15.46 7.42 14.30
C VAL A 259 14.93 7.68 12.89
N LEU A 260 13.67 8.10 12.82
CA LEU A 260 13.01 8.48 11.58
C LEU A 260 12.75 9.98 11.56
N TYR A 261 13.00 10.58 10.40
CA TYR A 261 12.78 12.00 10.16
C TYR A 261 11.84 12.20 8.96
N TYR A 262 11.05 13.26 9.00
CA TYR A 262 10.39 13.85 7.85
C TYR A 262 10.84 15.32 7.74
N GLY A 263 11.71 15.60 6.78
CA GLY A 263 12.48 16.85 6.77
C GLY A 263 13.33 16.96 8.04
N ASN A 264 13.12 18.02 8.82
CA ASN A 264 13.81 18.23 10.10
C ASN A 264 13.02 17.73 11.32
N LYS A 265 11.83 17.14 11.13
CA LYS A 265 10.96 16.67 12.23
C LYS A 265 11.21 15.20 12.52
N ILE A 266 11.45 14.86 13.78
CA ILE A 266 11.49 13.46 14.23
C ILE A 266 10.08 12.89 14.21
N ILE A 267 9.91 11.71 13.60
CA ILE A 267 8.67 10.94 13.67
C ILE A 267 8.70 10.15 14.98
N PRO A 268 7.69 10.29 15.86
CA PRO A 268 7.71 9.63 17.16
C PRO A 268 7.66 8.11 17.01
N ARG A 269 8.21 7.39 17.99
CA ARG A 269 8.06 5.94 18.09
C ARG A 269 6.70 5.62 18.69
N SER A 270 5.74 5.32 17.84
CA SER A 270 4.35 5.05 18.23
C SER A 270 3.65 4.29 17.10
N THR A 271 2.93 3.23 17.44
CA THR A 271 2.22 2.38 16.48
C THR A 271 1.06 3.11 15.79
N ASP A 272 0.44 4.09 16.45
CA ASP A 272 -0.74 4.80 15.98
C ASP A 272 -0.40 6.13 15.28
N LYS A 273 0.53 6.92 15.84
CA LYS A 273 0.83 8.30 15.42
C LYS A 273 2.19 8.48 14.75
N GLY A 274 3.06 7.48 14.80
CA GLY A 274 4.43 7.58 14.36
C GLY A 274 4.90 6.33 13.63
N TRP A 275 6.02 5.73 14.07
CA TRP A 275 6.55 4.51 13.47
C TRP A 275 6.65 3.33 14.44
N SER A 276 6.67 2.13 13.87
CA SER A 276 6.89 0.86 14.58
C SER A 276 7.83 -0.06 13.80
N TYR A 277 8.65 -0.85 14.51
CA TYR A 277 9.53 -1.86 13.93
C TYR A 277 8.93 -3.26 14.12
N ASN A 278 8.99 -4.11 13.08
CA ASN A 278 8.63 -5.51 13.15
C ASN A 278 9.90 -6.36 12.99
N PRO A 279 10.36 -7.05 14.06
CA PRO A 279 11.58 -7.85 14.01
C PRO A 279 11.45 -9.11 13.14
N LYS A 280 10.24 -9.69 13.00
CA LYS A 280 10.03 -10.91 12.21
C LYS A 280 10.27 -10.68 10.72
N THR A 281 9.89 -9.50 10.23
CA THR A 281 10.03 -9.11 8.83
C THR A 281 11.14 -8.09 8.61
N VAL A 282 11.87 -7.72 9.67
CA VAL A 282 12.94 -6.70 9.66
C VAL A 282 12.47 -5.44 8.91
N SER A 283 11.31 -4.90 9.31
CA SER A 283 10.65 -3.81 8.59
C SER A 283 10.17 -2.70 9.51
N ILE A 284 10.14 -1.48 8.98
CA ILE A 284 9.59 -0.30 9.62
C ILE A 284 8.26 0.02 8.96
N ARG A 285 7.22 0.18 9.78
CA ARG A 285 5.94 0.75 9.36
C ARG A 285 5.82 2.17 9.88
N ILE A 286 5.49 3.11 9.00
CA ILE A 286 5.17 4.49 9.36
C ILE A 286 3.66 4.67 9.29
N SER A 287 3.06 5.21 10.35
CA SER A 287 1.63 5.51 10.39
C SER A 287 1.32 6.71 9.49
N THR A 288 0.30 6.55 8.65
CA THR A 288 -0.21 7.63 7.81
C THR A 288 -0.81 8.78 8.61
N TYR A 289 -1.15 8.54 9.90
CA TYR A 289 -1.67 9.57 10.81
C TYR A 289 -0.67 10.72 11.00
N PHE A 290 0.63 10.42 11.02
CA PHE A 290 1.67 11.44 11.12
C PHE A 290 1.49 12.52 10.03
N PHE A 291 1.29 12.12 8.78
CA PHE A 291 1.17 13.03 7.65
C PHE A 291 -0.15 13.82 7.65
N LYS A 292 -1.22 13.25 8.20
CA LYS A 292 -2.53 13.94 8.30
C LYS A 292 -2.51 15.14 9.24
N ASN A 293 -1.57 15.16 10.20
CA ASN A 293 -1.43 16.25 11.17
C ASN A 293 -0.35 17.26 10.78
N LEU A 294 0.23 17.14 9.58
CA LEU A 294 1.13 18.16 9.07
C LEU A 294 0.32 19.40 8.64
N PRO A 295 0.89 20.61 8.78
CA PRO A 295 0.26 21.83 8.27
C PRO A 295 -0.09 21.70 6.79
N LYS A 296 -1.23 22.24 6.35
CA LYS A 296 -1.70 22.14 4.95
C LYS A 296 -0.68 22.64 3.91
N ASN A 297 0.13 23.64 4.29
CA ASN A 297 1.13 24.27 3.41
C ASN A 297 2.57 23.81 3.73
N HIS A 298 2.76 22.64 4.36
CA HIS A 298 4.10 22.13 4.61
C HIS A 298 4.83 21.83 3.28
N ALA A 299 6.13 22.13 3.23
CA ALA A 299 6.96 21.76 2.09
C ALA A 299 6.98 20.23 1.92
N LEU A 300 7.09 19.78 0.67
CA LEU A 300 7.37 18.38 0.37
C LEU A 300 8.76 18.03 0.91
N GLU A 301 8.80 17.14 1.90
CA GLU A 301 10.04 16.75 2.56
C GLU A 301 10.34 15.27 2.34
N LYS A 302 11.61 14.92 2.57
CA LYS A 302 12.07 13.53 2.45
C LYS A 302 11.92 12.79 3.78
N LEU A 303 11.52 11.52 3.71
CA LEU A 303 11.66 10.63 4.85
C LEU A 303 13.10 10.14 4.91
N LYS A 304 13.70 10.20 6.08
CA LYS A 304 15.08 9.76 6.31
C LYS A 304 15.13 8.81 7.50
N LEU A 305 15.80 7.69 7.32
CA LEU A 305 16.02 6.68 8.35
C LEU A 305 17.49 6.67 8.76
N SER A 306 17.72 6.63 10.07
CA SER A 306 19.05 6.36 10.62
C SER A 306 18.96 5.24 11.67
N TYR A 307 19.93 4.32 11.66
CA TYR A 307 20.06 3.27 12.67
C TYR A 307 21.47 2.67 12.67
N ARG A 308 21.86 2.08 13.80
CA ARG A 308 23.05 1.24 13.92
C ARG A 308 22.66 -0.21 13.62
N ARG A 309 23.46 -0.90 12.82
CA ARG A 309 23.31 -2.34 12.59
C ARG A 309 23.57 -3.12 13.88
N ALA A 310 22.72 -4.11 14.18
CA ALA A 310 22.94 -5.11 15.23
C ALA A 310 24.06 -6.08 14.82
N ARG A 311 24.96 -6.38 15.75
CA ARG A 311 25.96 -7.46 15.56
C ARG A 311 25.32 -8.82 15.86
N PRO A 312 25.91 -9.92 15.40
CA PRO A 312 25.44 -11.27 15.78
C PRO A 312 25.36 -11.49 17.29
N SER A 313 26.19 -10.80 18.09
CA SER A 313 26.15 -10.84 19.55
C SER A 313 24.99 -10.08 20.19
N ASP A 314 24.31 -9.23 19.42
CA ASP A 314 23.24 -8.35 19.90
C ASP A 314 21.84 -8.95 19.58
N LEU A 315 21.79 -10.14 18.96
CA LEU A 315 20.59 -10.88 18.52
C LEU A 315 20.39 -12.15 19.35
#